data_AF-A0A804R5J8-F1
#
_entry.id   AF-A0A804R5J8-F1
#
_cell.length_a   1.000
_cell.length_b   1.000
_cell.length_c   1.000
_cell.angle_alpha   90.00
_cell.angle_beta   90.00
_cell.angle_gamma   90.00
#
_symmetry.space_group_name_H-M   'P 1'
#
loop_
_entity.id
_entity.type
_entity.pdbx_description
1 polymer ?
#
loop_
_entity_poly.entity_id
_entity_poly.type
_entity_poly.pdbx_seq_one_letter_code
_entity_poly.pdbx_strand_id
1 'polypeptide(L)'
;MAAIPREEIRFKINPKLGSLGPQLQYSKIMDLVLDKANREIMLPVIQRSVTIASRTTKELILKDYALESDNNTITRSAHLMVGTLAGSLAHVTCKEPLRVALYSNLRNLIQNLMSGSETIEQLIHTLINDNL
;
A
#
# COMPACT_ATOMS: atom_id res chain seq x y z
N MET A 1 -1.91 9.67 12.95
CA MET A 1 -1.88 9.02 11.63
C MET A 1 -0.42 8.91 11.26
N ALA A 2 0.17 7.70 11.25
CA ALA A 2 1.60 7.55 11.00
C ALA A 2 1.90 8.09 9.60
N ALA A 3 2.57 9.25 9.55
CA ALA A 3 3.03 9.83 8.30
C ALA A 3 4.15 8.92 7.81
N ILE A 4 3.97 8.31 6.64
CA ILE A 4 5.06 7.62 5.95
C ILE A 4 6.16 8.68 5.77
N PRO A 5 7.38 8.47 6.29
CA PRO A 5 8.44 9.45 6.17
C PRO A 5 8.74 9.67 4.68
N ARG A 6 8.27 10.81 4.15
CA ARG A 6 8.31 11.11 2.71
C ARG A 6 9.71 11.10 2.13
N GLU A 7 10.72 11.30 2.97
CA GLU A 7 12.15 11.28 2.59
C GLU A 7 12.61 9.93 2.01
N GLU A 8 11.91 8.83 2.31
CA GLU A 8 12.23 7.51 1.77
C GLU A 8 11.55 7.22 0.43
N ILE A 9 10.51 7.96 0.05
CA ILE A 9 9.76 7.71 -1.19
C ILE A 9 10.45 8.44 -2.34
N ARG A 10 11.31 7.72 -3.07
CA ARG A 10 11.94 8.21 -4.31
C ARG A 10 11.23 7.63 -5.52
N PHE A 11 10.44 8.47 -6.20
CA PHE A 11 9.82 8.05 -7.46
C PHE A 11 10.85 7.89 -8.56
N LYS A 12 10.85 6.74 -9.22
CA LYS A 12 11.58 6.50 -10.46
C LYS A 12 10.79 7.12 -11.60
N ILE A 13 11.34 8.17 -12.20
CA ILE A 13 10.76 8.83 -13.37
C ILE A 13 11.52 8.33 -14.61
N ASN A 14 10.84 7.50 -15.39
CA ASN A 14 11.38 6.98 -16.65
C ASN A 14 11.68 8.12 -17.63
N PRO A 15 12.85 8.15 -18.30
CA PRO A 15 13.15 9.15 -19.33
C PRO A 15 12.10 9.21 -20.45
N LYS A 16 11.47 8.06 -20.76
CA LYS A 16 10.39 7.97 -21.77
C LYS A 16 9.15 8.80 -21.42
N LEU A 17 8.94 9.11 -20.14
CA LEU A 17 7.86 10.00 -19.70
C LEU A 17 8.10 11.44 -20.17
N GLY A 18 9.36 11.85 -20.34
CA GLY A 18 9.69 13.18 -20.85
C GLY A 18 9.08 13.47 -22.23
N SER A 19 9.00 12.46 -23.11
CA SER A 19 8.34 12.60 -24.41
C SER A 19 6.81 12.50 -24.35
N LEU A 20 6.25 11.78 -23.37
CA LEU A 20 4.81 11.55 -23.26
C LEU A 20 4.05 12.72 -22.60
N GLY A 21 4.76 13.60 -21.89
CA GLY A 21 4.17 14.72 -21.17
C GLY A 21 5.22 15.65 -20.56
N PRO A 22 5.98 16.39 -21.37
CA PRO A 22 7.10 17.21 -20.89
C PRO A 22 6.68 18.29 -19.90
N GLN A 23 5.44 18.77 -19.97
CA GLN A 23 4.89 19.75 -19.03
C GLN A 23 4.48 19.16 -17.67
N LEU A 24 4.45 17.83 -17.53
CA LEU A 24 3.96 17.19 -16.32
C LEU A 24 5.06 17.10 -15.23
N GLN A 25 4.73 17.60 -14.04
CA GLN A 25 5.58 17.47 -12.86
C GLN A 25 5.35 16.11 -12.19
N TYR A 26 5.86 15.04 -12.81
CA TYR A 26 5.58 13.65 -12.43
C TYR A 26 5.76 13.35 -10.94
N SER A 27 6.84 13.82 -10.31
CA SER A 27 7.07 13.57 -8.88
C SER A 27 5.94 14.14 -8.02
N LYS A 28 5.52 15.38 -8.28
CA LYS A 28 4.43 16.03 -7.51
C LYS A 28 3.08 15.36 -7.75
N ILE A 29 2.83 14.93 -8.98
CA ILE A 29 1.61 14.18 -9.32
C ILE A 29 1.60 12.85 -8.56
N MET A 30 2.72 12.13 -8.58
CA MET A 30 2.86 10.86 -7.86
C MET A 30 2.72 11.02 -6.35
N ASP A 31 3.33 12.04 -5.74
CA ASP A 31 3.17 12.37 -4.31
C ASP A 31 1.69 12.53 -3.94
N LEU A 32 0.98 13.36 -4.70
CA LEU A 32 -0.42 13.68 -4.43
C LEU A 32 -1.32 12.45 -4.61
N VAL A 33 -1.11 11.68 -5.68
CA VAL A 33 -1.93 10.50 -5.98
C VAL A 33 -1.63 9.38 -5.00
N LEU A 34 -0.39 9.18 -4.59
CA LEU A 34 -0.02 8.19 -3.57
C LEU A 34 -0.66 8.51 -2.23
N ASP A 35 -0.64 9.78 -1.78
CA ASP A 35 -1.31 10.19 -0.55
C ASP A 35 -2.82 9.91 -0.60
N LYS A 36 -3.46 10.16 -1.74
CA LYS A 36 -4.88 9.91 -1.93
C LYS A 36 -5.19 8.41 -1.93
N ALA A 37 -4.45 7.63 -2.71
CA ALA A 37 -4.60 6.18 -2.79
C ALA A 37 -4.36 5.51 -1.42
N ASN A 38 -3.36 5.96 -0.67
CA ASN A 38 -3.08 5.43 0.67
C ASN A 38 -4.24 5.67 1.64
N ARG A 39 -4.86 6.86 1.64
CA ARG A 39 -6.03 7.13 2.50
C ARG A 39 -7.23 6.25 2.14
N GLU A 40 -7.40 5.95 0.87
CA GLU A 40 -8.49 5.12 0.37
C GLU A 40 -8.31 3.64 0.77
N ILE A 41 -7.09 3.11 0.63
CA ILE A 41 -6.84 1.67 0.76
C ILE A 41 -6.35 1.22 2.14
N MET A 42 -5.70 2.10 2.93
CA MET A 42 -5.07 1.69 4.20
C MET A 42 -6.06 1.06 5.16
N LEU A 43 -7.15 1.76 5.48
CA LEU A 43 -8.05 1.32 6.56
C LEU A 43 -8.72 -0.03 6.23
N PRO A 44 -9.30 -0.24 5.02
CA PRO A 44 -9.88 -1.54 4.66
C PRO A 44 -8.87 -2.69 4.66
N VAL A 45 -7.64 -2.45 4.18
CA VAL A 45 -6.60 -3.49 4.14
C VAL A 45 -6.13 -3.85 5.55
N ILE A 46 -5.87 -2.84 6.39
CA ILE A 46 -5.43 -3.04 7.77
C ILE A 46 -6.51 -3.77 8.57
N GLN A 47 -7.77 -3.32 8.50
CA GLN A 47 -8.85 -3.94 9.28
C GLN A 47 -9.04 -5.42 8.96
N ARG A 48 -9.03 -5.79 7.67
CA ARG A 48 -9.17 -7.19 7.25
C ARG A 48 -7.97 -8.02 7.70
N SER A 49 -6.75 -7.51 7.49
CA SER A 49 -5.51 -8.19 7.83
C SER A 49 -5.39 -8.44 9.33
N VAL A 50 -5.70 -7.43 10.15
CA VAL A 50 -5.71 -7.53 11.63
C VAL A 50 -6.78 -8.50 12.08
N THR A 51 -7.99 -8.45 11.51
CA THR A 51 -9.08 -9.38 11.89
C THR A 51 -8.70 -10.84 11.66
N ILE A 52 -8.15 -11.15 10.48
CA ILE A 52 -7.68 -12.50 10.16
C ILE A 52 -6.54 -12.89 11.10
N ALA A 53 -5.54 -12.03 11.26
CA ALA A 53 -4.39 -12.30 12.11
C ALA A 53 -4.78 -12.54 13.57
N SER A 54 -5.64 -11.69 14.15
CA SER A 54 -6.08 -11.82 15.54
C SER A 54 -6.84 -13.13 15.79
N ARG A 55 -7.69 -13.57 14.84
CA ARG A 55 -8.37 -14.87 14.97
C ARG A 55 -7.39 -16.02 14.92
N THR A 56 -6.51 -16.05 13.91
CA THR A 56 -5.51 -17.11 13.76
C THR A 56 -4.56 -17.18 14.95
N THR A 57 -4.07 -16.02 15.43
CA THR A 57 -3.22 -15.95 16.61
C THR A 57 -3.94 -16.45 17.85
N LYS A 58 -5.21 -16.09 18.06
CA LYS A 58 -5.98 -16.59 19.20
C LYS A 58 -6.05 -18.13 19.21
N GLU A 59 -6.42 -18.74 18.08
CA GLU A 59 -6.56 -20.19 18.00
C GLU A 59 -5.21 -20.91 18.21
N LEU A 60 -4.12 -20.37 17.63
CA LEU A 60 -2.80 -20.98 17.78
C LEU A 60 -2.21 -20.78 19.18
N ILE A 61 -2.36 -19.60 19.78
CA ILE A 61 -1.88 -19.33 21.14
C ILE A 61 -2.63 -20.19 22.15
N LEU A 62 -3.97 -20.26 22.08
CA LEU A 62 -4.74 -21.09 23.01
C LEU A 62 -4.38 -22.58 22.93
N LYS A 63 -4.06 -23.06 21.72
CA LYS A 63 -3.67 -24.46 21.50
C LYS A 63 -2.23 -24.73 21.98
N ASP A 64 -1.26 -23.92 21.56
CA ASP A 64 0.16 -24.17 21.83
C ASP A 64 0.54 -23.86 23.29
N TYR A 65 -0.20 -22.95 23.95
CA TYR A 65 0.04 -22.53 25.34
C TYR A 65 -1.00 -23.05 26.34
N ALA A 66 -1.74 -24.11 26.02
CA ALA A 66 -2.82 -24.62 26.87
C ALA A 66 -2.37 -25.04 28.30
N LEU A 67 -1.11 -25.44 28.46
CA LEU A 67 -0.51 -25.85 29.75
C LEU A 67 0.46 -24.80 30.31
N GLU A 68 0.62 -23.66 29.64
CA GLU A 68 1.48 -22.59 30.13
C GLU A 68 0.77 -21.81 31.23
N SER A 69 1.51 -21.51 32.30
CA SER A 69 1.00 -20.76 33.46
C SER A 69 1.49 -19.32 33.50
N ASP A 70 2.61 -19.00 32.84
CA ASP A 70 3.11 -17.63 32.75
C ASP A 70 2.39 -16.82 31.68
N ASN A 71 1.46 -15.97 32.14
CA ASN A 71 0.72 -15.03 31.29
C ASN A 71 1.64 -14.07 30.52
N ASN A 72 2.84 -13.74 31.01
CA ASN A 72 3.75 -12.84 30.30
C ASN A 72 4.28 -13.50 29.03
N THR A 73 4.67 -14.77 29.12
CA THR A 73 5.09 -15.59 27.98
C THR A 73 3.97 -15.72 26.95
N ILE A 74 2.74 -16.05 27.38
CA ILE A 74 1.57 -16.14 26.49
C ILE A 74 1.32 -14.80 25.77
N THR A 75 1.27 -13.72 26.54
CA THR A 75 0.96 -12.37 26.02
C THR A 75 2.03 -11.90 25.03
N ARG A 76 3.31 -12.10 25.35
CA ARG A 76 4.43 -11.75 24.47
C ARG A 76 4.36 -12.52 23.15
N SER A 77 4.15 -13.84 23.20
CA SER A 77 4.04 -14.66 22.01
C SER A 77 2.83 -14.26 21.15
N ALA A 78 1.69 -13.98 21.77
CA ALA A 78 0.50 -13.51 21.08
C ALA A 78 0.76 -12.18 20.36
N HIS A 79 1.40 -11.20 21.02
CA HIS A 79 1.70 -9.91 20.41
C HIS A 79 2.67 -10.01 19.23
N LEU A 80 3.74 -10.80 19.38
CA LEU A 80 4.69 -11.03 18.28
C LEU A 80 4.00 -11.68 17.10
N MET A 81 3.21 -12.73 17.36
CA MET A 81 2.54 -13.48 16.31
C MET A 81 1.50 -12.64 15.56
N VAL A 82 0.61 -11.94 16.29
CA VAL A 82 -0.43 -11.12 15.64
C VAL A 82 0.18 -9.97 14.86
N GLY A 83 1.27 -9.35 15.36
CA GLY A 83 1.98 -8.29 14.68
C GLY A 83 2.61 -8.75 13.37
N THR A 84 3.36 -9.85 13.40
CA THR A 84 3.99 -10.43 12.20
C THR A 84 2.95 -10.90 11.19
N LEU A 85 1.88 -11.57 11.64
CA LEU A 85 0.86 -12.10 10.76
C LEU A 85 0.02 -10.98 10.12
N ALA A 86 -0.39 -9.98 10.89
CA ALA A 86 -1.14 -8.83 10.37
C ALA A 86 -0.29 -8.02 9.38
N GLY A 87 0.99 -7.79 9.69
CA GLY A 87 1.91 -7.09 8.80
C GLY A 87 2.13 -7.83 7.48
N SER A 88 2.33 -9.15 7.54
CA SER A 88 2.52 -9.98 6.34
C SER A 88 1.26 -10.02 5.48
N LEU A 89 0.08 -10.20 6.09
CA LEU A 89 -1.20 -10.18 5.38
C LEU A 89 -1.48 -8.81 4.74
N ALA A 90 -1.21 -7.72 5.45
CA ALA A 90 -1.37 -6.37 4.92
C ALA A 90 -0.44 -6.13 3.72
N HIS A 91 0.82 -6.57 3.81
CA HIS A 91 1.80 -6.40 2.74
C HIS A 91 1.42 -7.14 1.45
N VAL A 92 0.99 -8.39 1.54
CA VAL A 92 0.57 -9.15 0.34
C VAL A 92 -0.77 -8.69 -0.22
N THR A 93 -1.63 -8.12 0.63
CA THR A 93 -2.97 -7.67 0.23
C THR A 93 -2.96 -6.26 -0.36
N CYS A 94 -2.08 -5.36 0.11
CA CYS A 94 -2.17 -3.95 -0.27
C CYS A 94 -1.79 -3.66 -1.73
N LYS A 95 -1.00 -4.53 -2.36
CA LYS A 95 -0.42 -4.26 -3.69
C LYS A 95 -1.47 -4.04 -4.78
N GLU A 96 -2.44 -4.94 -4.90
CA GLU A 96 -3.46 -4.84 -5.95
C GLU A 96 -4.45 -3.67 -5.71
N PRO A 97 -5.04 -3.50 -4.51
CA PRO A 97 -5.86 -2.32 -4.21
C PRO A 97 -5.11 -1.00 -4.44
N LEU A 98 -3.82 -0.94 -4.06
CA LEU A 98 -3.02 0.26 -4.27
C LEU A 98 -2.80 0.53 -5.77
N ARG A 99 -2.53 -0.51 -6.58
CA ARG A 99 -2.45 -0.40 -8.04
C ARG A 99 -3.72 0.21 -8.64
N VAL A 100 -4.88 -0.34 -8.29
CA VAL A 100 -6.19 0.11 -8.79
C VAL A 100 -6.47 1.56 -8.38
N ALA A 101 -6.22 1.90 -7.11
CA ALA A 101 -6.43 3.25 -6.60
C ALA A 101 -5.48 4.26 -7.27
N LEU A 102 -4.19 3.92 -7.42
CA LEU A 102 -3.22 4.77 -8.12
C LEU A 102 -3.63 5.01 -9.57
N TYR A 103 -4.02 3.95 -10.29
CA TYR A 103 -4.46 4.05 -11.68
C TYR A 103 -5.65 4.98 -11.83
N SER A 104 -6.70 4.78 -11.04
CA SER A 104 -7.90 5.63 -11.07
C SER A 104 -7.56 7.10 -10.78
N ASN A 105 -6.76 7.35 -9.75
CA ASN A 105 -6.40 8.71 -9.34
C ASN A 105 -5.46 9.40 -10.35
N LEU A 106 -4.48 8.68 -10.90
CA LEU A 106 -3.58 9.20 -11.94
C LEU A 106 -4.36 9.53 -13.21
N ARG A 107 -5.26 8.64 -13.64
CA ARG A 107 -6.11 8.84 -14.81
C ARG A 107 -6.93 10.12 -14.69
N ASN A 108 -7.64 10.27 -13.57
CA ASN A 108 -8.46 11.45 -13.33
C ASN A 108 -7.63 12.74 -13.32
N LEU A 109 -6.40 12.71 -12.79
CA LEU A 109 -5.56 13.91 -12.69
C LEU A 109 -4.92 14.28 -14.04
N ILE A 110 -4.38 13.29 -14.76
CA ILE A 110 -3.65 13.50 -16.01
C ILE A 110 -4.62 13.82 -17.17
N GLN A 111 -5.81 13.20 -17.21
CA GLN A 111 -6.82 13.54 -18.21
C GLN A 111 -7.25 15.01 -18.17
N ASN A 112 -7.16 15.66 -17.00
CA ASN A 112 -7.43 17.10 -16.89
C ASN A 112 -6.27 17.99 -17.39
N LEU A 113 -5.08 17.42 -17.57
CA LEU A 113 -3.85 18.16 -17.93
C LEU A 113 -3.43 17.96 -19.38
N MET A 114 -3.86 16.86 -20.02
CA MET A 114 -3.53 16.55 -21.40
C MET A 114 -4.66 15.82 -22.13
N SER A 115 -4.68 15.97 -23.45
CA SER A 115 -5.61 15.31 -24.36
C SER A 115 -4.90 14.18 -25.11
N GLY A 116 -5.51 12.99 -25.18
CA GLY A 116 -4.96 11.83 -25.89
C GLY A 116 -4.98 10.56 -25.04
N SER A 117 -6.05 9.78 -25.15
CA SER A 117 -6.30 8.64 -24.24
C SER A 117 -5.20 7.59 -24.27
N GLU A 118 -4.66 7.25 -25.44
CA GLU A 118 -3.66 6.17 -25.57
C GLU A 118 -2.32 6.54 -24.91
N THR A 119 -1.86 7.77 -25.10
CA THR A 119 -0.66 8.31 -24.45
C THR A 119 -0.80 8.31 -22.93
N ILE A 120 -1.99 8.70 -22.43
CA ILE A 120 -2.30 8.71 -20.99
C ILE A 120 -2.21 7.30 -20.41
N GLU A 121 -2.76 6.30 -21.09
CA GLU A 121 -2.67 4.89 -20.64
C GLU A 121 -1.23 4.42 -20.51
N GLN A 122 -0.42 4.63 -21.55
CA GLN A 122 0.98 4.22 -21.56
C GLN A 122 1.77 4.92 -20.44
N LEU A 123 1.51 6.20 -20.23
CA LEU A 123 2.14 7.02 -19.20
C LEU A 123 1.80 6.50 -17.80
N ILE A 124 0.50 6.28 -17.50
CA ILE A 124 0.05 5.77 -16.20
C ILE A 124 0.61 4.38 -15.94
N HIS A 125 0.55 3.50 -16.94
CA HIS A 125 1.06 2.14 -16.83
C HIS A 125 2.57 2.14 -16.52
N THR A 126 3.33 3.02 -17.16
CA THR A 126 4.77 3.19 -16.88
C THR A 126 5.00 3.72 -15.46
N LEU A 127 4.28 4.76 -15.04
CA LEU A 127 4.41 5.33 -13.69
C LEU A 127 4.13 4.32 -12.59
N ILE A 128 3.08 3.52 -12.74
CA ILE A 128 2.70 2.52 -11.72
C ILE A 128 3.72 1.39 -11.68
N ASN A 129 4.13 0.84 -12.82
CA ASN A 129 5.07 -0.28 -12.84
C ASN A 129 6.46 0.09 -12.33
N ASP A 130 6.90 1.33 -12.54
CA ASP A 130 8.22 1.78 -12.07
C ASP A 130 8.24 2.06 -10.56
N ASN A 131 7.08 2.22 -9.90
CA ASN A 131 6.97 2.75 -8.54
C ASN A 131 6.15 1.91 -7.53
N LEU A 132 5.58 0.77 -7.93
CA LEU A 132 4.78 -0.12 -7.08
C LEU A 132 5.35 -1.55 -6.95
#